data_AF-A0A2I0TJK9-F1
#
_entry.id   AF-A0A2I0TJK9-F1
#
_cell.length_a   1.000
_cell.length_b   1.000
_cell.length_c   1.000
_cell.angle_alpha   90.00
_cell.angle_beta   90.00
_cell.angle_gamma   90.00
#
_symmetry.space_group_name_H-M   'P 1'
#
loop_
_entity.id
_entity.type
_entity.pdbx_description
1 polymer ?
#
loop_
_entity_poly.entity_id
_entity_poly.type
_entity_poly.pdbx_seq_one_letter_code
_entity_poly.pdbx_strand_id
1 'polypeptide(L)'
;MGLFRVYDLNTVAKDIELPGAFILGAGAASSKILGVNAELIPIVQTKSEKKPAVNGSYVAQINPADKGCLLEKYSSKYTDCEFGLLANLYASEGQPGKVIEVKANGRTGELNFVSCLRQILEKHYGEKPVGMGGTFVIQKGKAKIHIMCHKQTLSSTVMPHPASAPFGHKRMRLAGPQAFDKNDISSLQSNEGLLEKIIKQAKHIFLRRRTARTIDSLASRIEDPQIQAHWSNINDVYESSVKVLITSQGYEQICKSIQLQLNIGVEQIRVVHRDGRVITLSHQEQELQDFLLSQMSQHQVHAVQQLAKVMGWHVLSFSNHVGLGPVESIGNASAITVASPNGDYAISGSVFYCTCMEET
;
A
#
# COMPACT_ATOMS: atom_id res chain seq x y z
N MET A 1 -4.79 21.37 8.91
CA MET A 1 -4.19 20.85 10.17
C MET A 1 -4.14 19.33 10.08
N GLY A 2 -2.97 18.75 9.81
CA GLY A 2 -2.83 17.29 9.74
C GLY A 2 -2.91 16.67 11.13
N LEU A 3 -3.73 15.63 11.31
CA LEU A 3 -3.87 14.87 12.56
C LEU A 3 -2.54 14.16 12.91
N PHE A 4 -1.68 14.78 13.71
CA PHE A 4 -0.58 14.07 14.37
C PHE A 4 -1.17 13.23 15.50
N ARG A 5 -1.21 11.90 15.33
CA ARG A 5 -1.64 10.99 16.39
C ARG A 5 -0.58 10.94 17.48
N VAL A 6 -1.04 11.12 18.70
CA VAL A 6 -0.24 11.08 19.93
C VAL A 6 -0.76 9.93 20.77
N TYR A 7 0.16 9.20 21.40
CA TYR A 7 -0.12 8.02 22.22
C TYR A 7 0.63 8.16 23.55
N ASP A 8 0.15 7.49 24.60
CA ASP A 8 0.77 7.50 25.93
C ASP A 8 1.21 6.09 26.32
N LEU A 9 2.48 5.91 26.72
CA LEU A 9 3.04 4.62 27.11
C LEU A 9 2.35 4.00 28.34
N ASN A 10 1.78 4.79 29.25
CA ASN A 10 0.97 4.29 30.36
C ASN A 10 -0.34 3.68 29.87
N THR A 11 -0.95 4.27 28.84
CA THR A 11 -2.15 3.73 28.20
C THR A 11 -1.79 2.45 27.45
N VAL A 12 -0.69 2.46 26.70
CA VAL A 12 -0.18 1.25 26.03
C VAL A 12 0.05 0.10 27.02
N ALA A 13 0.66 0.36 28.19
CA ALA A 13 0.86 -0.65 29.21
C ALA A 13 -0.45 -1.27 29.74
N LYS A 14 -1.51 -0.46 29.88
CA LYS A 14 -2.84 -0.96 30.25
C LYS A 14 -3.46 -1.79 29.13
N ASP A 15 -3.34 -1.33 27.88
CA ASP A 15 -3.93 -1.97 26.71
C ASP A 15 -3.30 -3.34 26.41
N ILE A 16 -2.00 -3.52 26.71
CA ILE A 16 -1.32 -4.82 26.63
C ILE A 16 -1.49 -5.68 27.89
N GLU A 17 -2.41 -5.30 28.79
CA GLU A 17 -2.71 -6.00 30.05
C GLU A 17 -1.50 -6.16 30.99
N LEU A 18 -0.54 -5.22 30.93
CA LEU A 18 0.65 -5.19 31.78
C LEU A 18 0.83 -3.81 32.45
N PRO A 19 -0.10 -3.37 33.31
CA PRO A 19 0.05 -2.10 34.03
C PRO A 19 1.30 -2.13 34.92
N GLY A 20 2.11 -1.07 34.87
CA GLY A 20 3.42 -1.10 35.51
C GLY A 20 4.49 -1.84 34.70
N ALA A 21 4.29 -2.06 33.40
CA ALA A 21 5.33 -2.54 32.50
C ALA A 21 6.56 -1.61 32.50
N PHE A 22 7.73 -2.22 32.45
CA PHE A 22 8.96 -1.62 31.99
C PHE A 22 9.04 -1.76 30.47
N ILE A 23 9.08 -0.62 29.78
CA ILE A 23 9.02 -0.51 28.32
C ILE A 23 10.34 0.03 27.78
N LEU A 24 10.86 -0.69 26.78
CA LEU A 24 11.99 -0.31 25.93
C LEU A 24 11.55 -0.25 24.47
N GLY A 25 12.32 0.40 23.60
CA GLY A 25 12.05 0.34 22.16
C GLY A 25 12.61 1.50 21.37
N ALA A 26 11.93 1.80 20.26
CA ALA A 26 12.21 2.93 19.39
C ALA A 26 10.89 3.50 18.86
N GLY A 27 10.76 4.82 18.81
CA GLY A 27 9.58 5.47 18.26
C GLY A 27 9.85 6.90 17.83
N ALA A 28 8.82 7.58 17.34
CA ALA A 28 8.90 9.00 17.07
C ALA A 28 8.44 9.80 18.31
N ALA A 29 9.16 10.87 18.64
CA ALA A 29 8.75 11.78 19.69
C ALA A 29 7.52 12.60 19.24
N SER A 30 6.69 13.02 20.19
CA SER A 30 5.53 13.87 19.89
C SER A 30 6.01 15.26 19.45
N SER A 31 5.91 15.56 18.15
CA SER A 31 6.23 16.89 17.60
C SER A 31 5.32 17.99 18.13
N LYS A 32 4.15 17.62 18.67
CA LYS A 32 3.25 18.53 19.39
C LYS A 32 3.87 19.04 20.69
N ILE A 33 4.64 18.20 21.38
CA ILE A 33 5.31 18.56 22.64
C ILE A 33 6.66 19.20 22.34
N LEU A 34 7.46 18.59 21.47
CA LEU A 34 8.83 19.02 21.19
C LEU A 34 8.90 20.23 20.24
N GLY A 35 7.85 20.51 19.48
CA GLY A 35 7.84 21.51 18.41
C GLY A 35 8.65 21.12 17.16
N VAL A 36 9.40 20.03 17.21
CA VAL A 36 10.26 19.51 16.15
C VAL A 36 10.11 18.00 16.00
N ASN A 37 10.54 17.46 14.85
CA ASN A 37 10.64 16.01 14.68
C ASN A 37 11.87 15.51 15.45
N ALA A 38 11.71 14.41 16.19
CA ALA A 38 12.80 13.79 16.92
C ALA A 38 12.57 12.28 17.04
N GLU A 39 13.67 11.54 17.13
CA GLU A 39 13.64 10.11 17.47
C GLU A 39 13.50 9.96 18.98
N LEU A 40 12.62 9.07 19.42
CA LEU A 40 12.40 8.71 20.82
C LEU A 40 13.02 7.35 21.12
N ILE A 41 13.81 7.30 22.19
CA ILE A 41 14.38 6.09 22.77
C ILE A 41 13.63 5.83 24.08
N PRO A 42 12.47 5.15 24.04
CA PRO A 42 11.65 4.91 25.22
C PRO A 42 12.38 4.02 26.21
N ILE A 43 12.49 4.51 27.45
CA ILE A 43 12.96 3.77 28.63
C ILE A 43 12.03 4.16 29.77
N VAL A 44 10.90 3.47 29.90
CA VAL A 44 9.80 3.92 30.77
C VAL A 44 9.35 2.81 31.70
N GLN A 45 9.36 3.10 32.99
CA GLN A 45 8.59 2.35 33.97
C GLN A 45 7.20 2.98 34.04
N THR A 46 6.19 2.31 33.51
CA THR A 46 4.83 2.86 33.45
C THR A 46 4.16 2.86 34.82
N LYS A 47 3.11 3.67 34.96
CA LYS A 47 2.34 3.80 36.19
C LYS A 47 1.70 2.46 36.57
N SER A 48 1.85 2.10 37.84
CA SER A 48 1.10 1.00 38.48
C SER A 48 0.26 1.55 39.63
N GLU A 49 -0.57 0.71 40.25
CA GLU A 49 -1.31 1.09 41.45
C GLU A 49 -0.39 1.47 42.62
N LYS A 50 0.82 0.88 42.67
CA LYS A 50 1.75 1.01 43.79
C LYS A 50 2.89 2.00 43.55
N LYS A 51 3.17 2.36 42.29
CA LYS A 51 4.33 3.20 41.91
C LYS A 51 3.97 4.19 40.80
N PRO A 52 4.42 5.45 40.89
CA PRO A 52 4.27 6.42 39.82
C PRO A 52 5.09 6.03 38.58
N ALA A 53 4.72 6.59 37.42
CA ALA A 53 5.51 6.40 36.21
C ALA A 53 6.88 7.08 36.35
N VAL A 54 7.93 6.44 35.82
CA VAL A 54 9.27 6.99 35.73
C VAL A 54 9.71 6.93 34.27
N ASN A 55 9.84 8.09 33.67
CA ASN A 55 10.29 8.23 32.29
C ASN A 55 11.80 8.49 32.26
N GLY A 56 12.59 7.50 31.88
CA GLY A 56 14.04 7.57 31.68
C GLY A 56 14.45 7.70 30.21
N SER A 57 13.50 8.03 29.32
CA SER A 57 13.71 8.05 27.88
C SER A 57 14.69 9.12 27.43
N TYR A 58 15.23 8.96 26.22
CA TYR A 58 16.04 9.95 25.54
C TYR A 58 15.37 10.37 24.24
N VAL A 59 15.68 11.58 23.79
CA VAL A 59 15.29 12.09 22.48
C VAL A 59 16.51 12.55 21.71
N ALA A 60 16.55 12.19 20.42
CA ALA A 60 17.59 12.63 19.49
C ALA A 60 16.96 13.50 18.41
N GLN A 61 17.48 14.72 18.26
CA GLN A 61 17.04 15.68 17.27
C GLN A 61 18.22 16.30 16.53
N ILE A 62 17.96 16.92 15.38
CA ILE A 62 19.00 17.63 14.64
C ILE A 62 19.25 18.96 15.35
N ASN A 63 20.50 19.21 15.76
CA ASN A 63 20.90 20.49 16.32
C ASN A 63 20.84 21.56 15.22
N PRO A 64 20.09 22.66 15.41
CA PRO A 64 20.00 23.71 14.40
C PRO A 64 21.33 24.45 14.17
N ALA A 65 22.26 24.44 15.13
CA ALA A 65 23.53 25.18 15.03
C ALA A 65 24.56 24.50 14.11
N ASP A 66 24.76 23.19 14.28
CA ASP A 66 25.82 22.43 13.60
C ASP A 66 25.30 21.27 12.74
N LYS A 67 23.97 21.09 12.67
CA LYS A 67 23.29 19.96 12.00
C LYS A 67 23.69 18.58 12.55
N GLY A 68 24.33 18.54 13.72
CA GLY A 68 24.70 17.32 14.42
C GLY A 68 23.54 16.69 15.19
N CYS A 69 23.83 15.59 15.88
CA CYS A 69 22.88 14.95 16.80
C CYS A 69 22.88 15.69 18.14
N LEU A 70 21.72 16.22 18.53
CA LEU A 70 21.45 16.67 19.89
C LEU A 70 20.67 15.57 20.62
N LEU A 71 21.36 14.89 21.55
CA LEU A 71 20.77 13.87 22.41
C LEU A 71 20.45 14.46 23.78
N GLU A 72 19.20 14.38 24.20
CA GLU A 72 18.76 14.91 25.49
C GLU A 72 17.93 13.89 26.26
N LYS A 73 17.98 13.97 27.58
CA LYS A 73 17.10 13.17 28.45
C LYS A 73 15.69 13.76 28.37
N TYR A 74 14.69 12.93 28.08
CA TYR A 74 13.31 13.40 27.93
C TYR A 74 12.79 14.07 29.21
N SER A 75 13.08 13.44 30.35
CA SER A 75 12.64 13.88 31.68
C SER A 75 13.24 15.20 32.16
N SER A 76 14.24 15.76 31.46
CA SER A 76 14.80 17.07 31.82
C SER A 76 13.90 18.23 31.37
N LYS A 77 13.03 17.99 30.38
CA LYS A 77 12.14 19.00 29.79
C LYS A 77 10.66 18.65 29.94
N TYR A 78 10.32 17.37 29.97
CA TYR A 78 8.94 16.90 29.92
C TYR A 78 8.67 15.87 31.02
N THR A 79 7.42 15.79 31.47
CA THR A 79 7.01 14.91 32.59
C THR A 79 6.02 13.84 32.17
N ASP A 80 5.49 13.92 30.95
CA ASP A 80 4.57 12.94 30.38
C ASP A 80 5.32 11.70 29.86
N CYS A 81 4.55 10.76 29.29
CA CYS A 81 5.06 9.53 28.67
C CYS A 81 4.53 9.38 27.23
N GLU A 82 4.36 10.51 26.53
CA GLU A 82 3.78 10.53 25.20
C GLU A 82 4.80 10.24 24.09
N PHE A 83 4.32 9.64 23.02
CA PHE A 83 5.04 9.49 21.76
C PHE A 83 4.12 9.80 20.58
N GLY A 84 4.72 10.17 19.44
CA GLY A 84 4.01 10.55 18.23
C GLY A 84 4.10 9.47 17.15
N LEU A 85 3.10 9.43 16.26
CA LEU A 85 3.04 8.63 15.03
C LEU A 85 3.10 7.10 15.21
N LEU A 86 4.24 6.57 15.66
CA LEU A 86 4.51 5.13 15.78
C LEU A 86 5.60 4.84 16.83
N ALA A 87 5.56 3.64 17.40
CA ALA A 87 6.62 3.08 18.21
C ALA A 87 6.65 1.54 18.12
N ASN A 88 7.85 0.97 18.11
CA ASN A 88 8.11 -0.46 18.25
C ASN A 88 8.64 -0.69 19.66
N LEU A 89 7.87 -1.43 20.47
CA LEU A 89 8.06 -1.51 21.91
C LEU A 89 8.27 -2.96 22.37
N TYR A 90 9.16 -3.13 23.34
CA TYR A 90 9.32 -4.34 24.14
C TYR A 90 8.87 -4.01 25.57
N ALA A 91 7.90 -4.77 26.09
CA ALA A 91 7.36 -4.58 27.43
C ALA A 91 7.63 -5.82 28.29
N SER A 92 8.02 -5.61 29.55
CA SER A 92 8.19 -6.67 30.54
C SER A 92 7.88 -6.15 31.95
N GLU A 93 7.94 -7.01 32.97
CA GLU A 93 7.82 -6.60 34.37
C GLU A 93 9.07 -5.91 34.93
N GLY A 94 10.15 -5.83 34.13
CA GLY A 94 11.42 -5.22 34.55
C GLY A 94 12.15 -5.98 35.66
N GLN A 95 11.81 -7.24 35.91
CA GLN A 95 12.39 -8.05 36.98
C GLN A 95 13.72 -8.71 36.57
N PRO A 96 14.61 -9.02 37.53
CA PRO A 96 15.74 -9.91 37.28
C PRO A 96 15.29 -11.29 36.83
N GLY A 97 16.05 -11.95 35.94
CA GLY A 97 15.71 -13.28 35.45
C GLY A 97 16.71 -13.83 34.45
N LYS A 98 16.41 -15.02 33.92
CA LYS A 98 17.20 -15.61 32.83
C LYS A 98 17.00 -14.81 31.55
N VAL A 99 18.11 -14.44 30.92
CA VAL A 99 18.11 -13.73 29.64
C VAL A 99 19.06 -14.42 28.67
N ILE A 100 18.84 -14.22 27.38
CA ILE A 100 19.78 -14.65 26.34
C ILE A 100 20.85 -13.57 26.19
N GLU A 101 22.07 -13.88 26.61
CA GLU A 101 23.22 -13.02 26.38
C GLU A 101 23.85 -13.38 25.02
N VAL A 102 23.89 -12.39 24.11
CA VAL A 102 24.53 -12.57 22.80
C VAL A 102 25.81 -11.73 22.74
N LYS A 103 26.95 -12.40 22.54
CA LYS A 103 28.25 -11.76 22.32
C LYS A 103 28.69 -11.99 20.88
N ALA A 104 28.91 -10.90 20.15
CA ALA A 104 29.39 -10.93 18.77
C ALA A 104 30.55 -9.94 18.60
N ASN A 105 31.61 -10.36 17.91
CA ASN A 105 32.77 -9.53 17.57
C ASN A 105 33.24 -9.90 16.16
N GLY A 106 33.79 -8.92 15.43
CA GLY A 106 34.35 -9.12 14.09
C GLY A 106 33.29 -9.48 13.06
N ARG A 107 32.47 -8.51 12.63
CA ARG A 107 31.46 -8.74 11.58
C ARG A 107 32.13 -9.16 10.27
N THR A 108 31.84 -10.37 9.80
CA THR A 108 32.39 -10.97 8.57
C THR A 108 31.44 -10.92 7.36
N GLY A 109 30.16 -10.59 7.57
CA GLY A 109 29.15 -10.52 6.52
C GLY A 109 28.49 -9.14 6.40
N GLU A 110 27.61 -9.01 5.42
CA GLU A 110 26.95 -7.74 5.10
C GLU A 110 25.84 -7.34 6.08
N LEU A 111 25.22 -8.33 6.75
CA LEU A 111 24.10 -8.11 7.66
C LEU A 111 24.51 -7.39 8.94
N ASN A 112 23.65 -6.49 9.43
CA ASN A 112 23.81 -5.90 10.76
C ASN A 112 23.38 -6.88 11.86
N PHE A 113 23.75 -6.57 13.12
CA PHE A 113 23.52 -7.43 14.28
C PHE A 113 22.05 -7.85 14.44
N VAL A 114 21.11 -6.91 14.35
CA VAL A 114 19.67 -7.17 14.51
C VAL A 114 19.12 -7.99 13.34
N SER A 115 19.56 -7.71 12.11
CA SER A 115 19.17 -8.48 10.92
C SER A 115 19.63 -9.93 11.00
N CYS A 116 20.84 -10.20 11.52
CA CYS A 116 21.32 -11.56 11.75
C CYS A 116 20.41 -12.32 12.72
N LEU A 117 20.05 -11.70 13.85
CA LEU A 117 19.15 -12.31 14.84
C LEU A 117 17.76 -12.57 14.26
N ARG A 118 17.21 -11.63 13.49
CA ARG A 118 15.90 -11.82 12.85
C ARG A 118 15.92 -12.98 11.85
N GLN A 119 16.91 -13.03 10.96
CA GLN A 119 16.99 -14.04 9.91
C GLN A 119 17.27 -15.45 10.46
N ILE A 120 18.08 -15.58 11.51
CA ILE A 120 18.32 -16.90 12.11
C ILE A 120 17.06 -17.45 12.80
N LEU A 121 16.27 -16.59 13.44
CA LEU A 121 14.98 -16.97 14.01
C LEU A 121 14.00 -17.37 12.91
N GLU A 122 13.89 -16.56 11.85
CA GLU A 122 13.04 -16.86 10.69
C GLU A 122 13.41 -18.19 10.04
N LYS A 123 14.70 -18.42 9.77
CA LYS A 123 15.18 -19.67 9.16
C LYS A 123 14.95 -20.90 10.05
N HIS A 124 15.10 -20.75 11.36
CA HIS A 124 14.98 -21.88 12.28
C HIS A 124 13.51 -22.22 12.60
N TYR A 125 12.67 -21.20 12.81
CA TYR A 125 11.28 -21.37 13.23
C TYR A 125 10.27 -21.35 12.08
N GLY A 126 10.68 -20.92 10.88
CA GLY A 126 9.86 -20.92 9.67
C GLY A 126 8.57 -20.12 9.85
N GLU A 127 7.44 -20.79 9.67
CA GLU A 127 6.11 -20.17 9.79
C GLU A 127 5.70 -19.82 11.23
N LYS A 128 6.50 -20.20 12.25
CA LYS A 128 6.22 -19.85 13.65
C LYS A 128 6.86 -18.49 13.98
N PRO A 129 6.08 -17.40 14.12
CA PRO A 129 6.63 -16.08 14.38
C PRO A 129 7.28 -16.01 15.76
N VAL A 130 8.48 -15.43 15.83
CA VAL A 130 9.20 -15.19 17.09
C VAL A 130 9.52 -13.71 17.23
N GLY A 131 8.94 -13.07 18.25
CA GLY A 131 9.30 -11.73 18.67
C GLY A 131 10.49 -11.74 19.64
N MET A 132 11.47 -10.89 19.41
CA MET A 132 12.62 -10.71 20.30
C MET A 132 12.82 -9.22 20.57
N GLY A 133 13.05 -8.87 21.83
CA GLY A 133 13.33 -7.51 22.28
C GLY A 133 14.27 -7.51 23.47
N GLY A 134 14.82 -6.34 23.79
CA GLY A 134 15.81 -6.17 24.84
C GLY A 134 16.73 -4.99 24.54
N THR A 135 17.95 -5.06 25.03
CA THR A 135 18.98 -4.04 24.81
C THR A 135 20.30 -4.70 24.43
N PHE A 136 21.12 -3.99 23.67
CA PHE A 136 22.48 -4.41 23.35
C PHE A 136 23.41 -3.19 23.38
N VAL A 137 24.70 -3.44 23.56
CA VAL A 137 25.72 -2.39 23.64
C VAL A 137 26.75 -2.59 22.54
N ILE A 138 26.99 -1.55 21.74
CA ILE A 138 28.13 -1.50 20.83
C ILE A 138 29.34 -1.06 21.64
N GLN A 139 30.11 -2.03 22.13
CA GLN A 139 31.28 -1.77 22.99
C GLN A 139 32.44 -1.10 22.22
N LYS A 140 32.65 -1.50 20.96
CA LYS A 140 33.68 -0.97 20.07
C LYS A 140 33.15 -0.87 18.65
N GLY A 141 33.53 0.19 17.93
CA GLY A 141 33.15 0.44 16.55
C GLY A 141 32.28 1.69 16.38
N LYS A 142 31.78 1.90 15.16
CA LYS A 142 30.89 3.01 14.80
C LYS A 142 29.62 2.45 14.14
N ALA A 143 28.50 3.14 14.31
CA ALA A 143 27.23 2.80 13.69
C ALA A 143 26.74 3.94 12.80
N LYS A 144 26.02 3.58 11.71
CA LYS A 144 25.30 4.55 10.88
C LYS A 144 23.90 4.70 11.46
N ILE A 145 23.59 5.89 11.94
CA ILE A 145 22.31 6.24 12.57
C ILE A 145 21.73 7.43 11.82
N HIS A 146 20.40 7.50 11.68
CA HIS A 146 19.70 8.65 11.10
C HIS A 146 18.82 9.31 12.16
N ILE A 147 18.52 10.59 11.96
CA ILE A 147 17.56 11.37 12.75
C ILE A 147 16.64 12.06 11.75
N MET A 148 15.32 11.93 11.95
CA MET A 148 14.34 12.53 11.06
C MET A 148 14.45 14.07 11.03
N CYS A 149 14.48 14.65 9.83
CA CYS A 149 14.49 16.11 9.64
C CYS A 149 13.07 16.71 9.58
N HIS A 150 12.97 18.01 9.81
CA HIS A 150 11.74 18.76 9.69
C HIS A 150 11.53 19.18 8.22
N LYS A 151 10.90 18.31 7.43
CA LYS A 151 10.52 18.46 6.00
C LYS A 151 11.68 18.62 4.99
N GLN A 152 11.88 17.58 4.17
CA GLN A 152 11.90 17.68 2.71
C GLN A 152 11.75 16.26 2.11
N THR A 153 10.77 16.12 1.22
CA THR A 153 10.60 15.09 0.18
C THR A 153 11.09 13.68 0.54
N LEU A 154 10.19 12.82 1.03
CA LEU A 154 10.42 11.37 1.16
C LEU A 154 10.71 10.77 -0.23
N SER A 155 11.98 10.65 -0.58
CA SER A 155 12.43 9.65 -1.55
C SER A 155 12.43 8.29 -0.86
N SER A 156 12.08 7.26 -1.63
CA SER A 156 11.76 5.91 -1.17
C SER A 156 12.77 5.32 -0.18
N THR A 157 12.29 4.90 0.98
CA THR A 157 12.88 3.74 1.68
C THR A 157 11.81 3.04 2.51
N VAL A 158 11.89 1.71 2.49
CA VAL A 158 10.90 0.69 2.86
C VAL A 158 10.18 0.98 4.19
N MET A 159 8.84 0.93 4.17
CA MET A 159 8.00 1.09 5.37
C MET A 159 8.09 -0.14 6.29
N PRO A 160 8.17 0.03 7.63
CA PRO A 160 8.07 -1.08 8.57
C PRO A 160 6.66 -1.69 8.52
N HIS A 161 6.59 -3.02 8.56
CA HIS A 161 5.34 -3.76 8.41
C HIS A 161 4.60 -3.79 9.76
N PRO A 162 3.28 -3.53 9.80
CA PRO A 162 2.49 -3.63 11.03
C PRO A 162 2.31 -5.10 11.42
N ALA A 163 2.69 -5.48 12.64
CA ALA A 163 2.26 -6.72 13.28
C ALA A 163 1.06 -6.38 14.18
N SER A 164 -0.08 -7.04 13.99
CA SER A 164 -1.18 -6.97 14.97
C SER A 164 -1.45 -8.34 15.54
N ALA A 165 -1.62 -8.39 16.86
CA ALA A 165 -2.22 -9.52 17.54
C ALA A 165 -3.74 -9.33 17.57
N PRO A 166 -4.55 -10.31 17.15
CA PRO A 166 -5.99 -10.23 17.31
C PRO A 166 -6.37 -10.33 18.80
N PHE A 167 -7.26 -9.45 19.27
CA PHE A 167 -7.91 -9.60 20.57
C PHE A 167 -8.85 -10.82 20.52
N GLY A 168 -8.55 -11.86 21.29
CA GLY A 168 -9.32 -13.09 21.36
C GLY A 168 -9.06 -13.88 22.65
N HIS A 169 -9.93 -14.87 22.92
CA HIS A 169 -9.97 -15.68 24.14
C HIS A 169 -8.60 -16.14 24.66
N LYS A 170 -8.43 -16.31 25.98
CA LYS A 170 -7.18 -16.71 26.66
C LYS A 170 -6.42 -17.88 26.00
N ARG A 171 -7.14 -18.79 25.33
CA ARG A 171 -6.60 -19.96 24.63
C ARG A 171 -6.04 -19.65 23.22
N MET A 172 -6.46 -18.55 22.57
CA MET A 172 -5.86 -18.03 21.33
C MET A 172 -4.47 -17.41 21.53
N ARG A 173 -4.08 -17.14 22.80
CA ARG A 173 -2.78 -16.57 23.17
C ARG A 173 -1.74 -17.64 23.53
N LEU A 174 -2.10 -18.93 23.48
CA LEU A 174 -1.17 -20.02 23.70
C LEU A 174 -0.36 -20.26 22.43
N ALA A 175 0.96 -20.36 22.58
CA ALA A 175 1.86 -20.89 21.56
C ALA A 175 2.29 -22.30 21.96
N GLY A 176 2.18 -23.28 21.06
CA GLY A 176 2.56 -24.68 21.32
C GLY A 176 1.59 -25.71 20.75
N PRO A 177 1.78 -27.01 21.02
CA PRO A 177 0.96 -28.11 20.47
C PRO A 177 -0.51 -28.13 20.95
N GLN A 178 -0.88 -27.23 21.86
CA GLN A 178 -2.26 -27.02 22.36
C GLN A 178 -2.86 -25.69 21.87
N ALA A 179 -2.15 -24.97 20.99
CA ALA A 179 -2.63 -23.75 20.35
C ALA A 179 -3.68 -24.10 19.28
N PHE A 180 -4.63 -23.19 19.07
CA PHE A 180 -5.57 -23.30 17.97
C PHE A 180 -4.84 -23.12 16.64
N ASP A 181 -5.19 -23.94 15.66
CA ASP A 181 -4.70 -23.75 14.30
C ASP A 181 -5.48 -22.62 13.57
N LYS A 182 -5.08 -22.30 12.34
CA LYS A 182 -5.71 -21.21 11.55
C LYS A 182 -7.20 -21.47 11.29
N ASN A 183 -7.61 -22.72 11.14
CA ASN A 183 -8.99 -23.11 10.85
C ASN A 183 -9.85 -23.07 12.12
N ASP A 184 -9.28 -23.49 13.25
CA ASP A 184 -9.89 -23.38 14.57
C ASP A 184 -10.13 -21.91 14.94
N ILE A 185 -9.15 -21.03 14.71
CA ILE A 185 -9.28 -19.58 14.96
C ILE A 185 -10.35 -18.96 14.04
N SER A 186 -10.40 -19.33 12.76
CA SER A 186 -11.41 -18.81 11.84
C SER A 186 -12.82 -19.30 12.19
N SER A 187 -12.96 -20.46 12.83
CA SER A 187 -14.24 -20.97 13.34
C SER A 187 -14.71 -20.26 14.62
N LEU A 188 -13.77 -19.72 15.41
CA LEU A 188 -14.02 -19.04 16.69
C LEU A 188 -14.22 -17.52 16.53
N GLN A 189 -13.64 -16.91 15.49
CA GLN A 189 -13.85 -15.51 15.17
C GLN A 189 -15.06 -15.35 14.26
N SER A 190 -16.20 -14.96 14.82
CA SER A 190 -17.41 -14.66 14.05
C SER A 190 -17.34 -13.33 13.27
N ASN A 191 -16.37 -12.46 13.58
CA ASN A 191 -16.25 -11.10 13.04
C ASN A 191 -14.80 -10.77 12.65
N GLU A 192 -14.62 -10.10 11.51
CA GLU A 192 -13.33 -9.58 11.08
C GLU A 192 -12.69 -8.65 12.12
N GLY A 193 -11.40 -8.85 12.38
CA GLY A 193 -10.62 -8.04 13.31
C GLY A 193 -10.45 -6.59 12.82
N LEU A 194 -10.27 -5.65 13.75
CA LEU A 194 -10.10 -4.23 13.42
C LEU A 194 -8.89 -3.97 12.51
N LEU A 195 -7.76 -4.67 12.70
CA LEU A 195 -6.62 -4.55 11.78
C LEU A 195 -7.03 -4.97 10.38
N GLU A 196 -7.72 -6.10 10.24
CA GLU A 196 -8.08 -6.62 8.93
C GLU A 196 -9.00 -5.64 8.19
N LYS A 197 -9.94 -5.03 8.89
CA LYS A 197 -10.78 -3.94 8.37
C LYS A 197 -9.94 -2.74 7.92
N ILE A 198 -8.92 -2.35 8.69
CA ILE A 198 -8.00 -1.26 8.35
C ILE A 198 -7.15 -1.62 7.11
N ILE A 199 -6.64 -2.85 7.03
CA ILE A 199 -5.86 -3.33 5.89
C ILE A 199 -6.71 -3.34 4.63
N LYS A 200 -7.95 -3.87 4.69
CA LYS A 200 -8.88 -3.87 3.55
C LYS A 200 -9.21 -2.46 3.10
N GLN A 201 -9.46 -1.55 4.03
CA GLN A 201 -9.73 -0.15 3.72
C GLN A 201 -8.51 0.54 3.09
N ALA A 202 -7.30 0.28 3.61
CA ALA A 202 -6.06 0.82 3.05
C ALA A 202 -5.82 0.31 1.63
N LYS A 203 -5.94 -1.02 1.40
CA LYS A 203 -5.82 -1.64 0.07
C LYS A 203 -6.77 -0.99 -0.93
N HIS A 204 -8.04 -0.83 -0.57
CA HIS A 204 -9.05 -0.15 -1.40
C HIS A 204 -8.67 1.30 -1.71
N ILE A 205 -8.25 2.09 -0.70
CA ILE A 205 -7.83 3.48 -0.90
C ILE A 205 -6.63 3.57 -1.85
N PHE A 206 -5.65 2.67 -1.71
CA PHE A 206 -4.49 2.63 -2.60
C PHE A 206 -4.89 2.26 -4.03
N LEU A 207 -5.72 1.23 -4.22
CA LEU A 207 -6.17 0.80 -5.54
C LEU A 207 -6.98 1.91 -6.22
N ARG A 208 -7.92 2.54 -5.52
CA ARG A 208 -8.68 3.70 -6.02
C ARG A 208 -7.77 4.84 -6.45
N ARG A 209 -6.78 5.20 -5.64
CA ARG A 209 -5.85 6.29 -5.95
C ARG A 209 -4.98 5.95 -7.15
N ARG A 210 -4.61 4.68 -7.32
CA ARG A 210 -3.86 4.19 -8.48
C ARG A 210 -4.71 4.30 -9.75
N THR A 211 -5.93 3.76 -9.73
CA THR A 211 -6.90 3.87 -10.84
C THR A 211 -7.12 5.32 -11.28
N ALA A 212 -7.28 6.25 -10.33
CA ALA A 212 -7.42 7.67 -10.65
C ALA A 212 -6.21 8.22 -11.40
N ARG A 213 -4.99 7.95 -10.91
CA ARG A 213 -3.76 8.39 -11.59
C ARG A 213 -3.62 7.78 -12.98
N THR A 214 -3.96 6.51 -13.15
CA THR A 214 -3.87 5.85 -14.47
C THR A 214 -4.82 6.51 -15.47
N ILE A 215 -6.06 6.78 -15.07
CA ILE A 215 -7.04 7.49 -15.91
C ILE A 215 -6.57 8.91 -16.22
N ASP A 216 -6.15 9.67 -15.21
CA ASP A 216 -5.67 11.05 -15.39
C ASP A 216 -4.43 11.10 -16.30
N SER A 217 -3.52 10.14 -16.14
CA SER A 217 -2.33 10.01 -16.98
C SER A 217 -2.71 9.74 -18.44
N LEU A 218 -3.68 8.86 -18.70
CA LEU A 218 -4.17 8.61 -20.06
C LEU A 218 -4.87 9.83 -20.65
N ALA A 219 -5.70 10.52 -19.86
CA ALA A 219 -6.38 11.74 -20.25
C ALA A 219 -5.42 12.87 -20.65
N SER A 220 -4.26 12.97 -19.98
CA SER A 220 -3.24 13.96 -20.32
C SER A 220 -2.36 13.59 -21.52
N ARG A 221 -2.23 12.29 -21.83
CA ARG A 221 -1.29 11.78 -22.84
C ARG A 221 -1.92 11.63 -24.21
N ILE A 222 -3.24 11.38 -24.26
CA ILE A 222 -3.96 11.08 -25.49
C ILE A 222 -5.01 12.15 -25.72
N GLU A 223 -4.89 12.88 -26.83
CA GLU A 223 -5.82 13.94 -27.21
C GLU A 223 -7.13 13.37 -27.80
N ASP A 224 -7.02 12.37 -28.69
CA ASP A 224 -8.16 11.65 -29.26
C ASP A 224 -7.89 10.12 -29.27
N PRO A 225 -8.81 9.30 -28.74
CA PRO A 225 -10.08 9.67 -28.13
C PRO A 225 -9.90 10.28 -26.73
N GLN A 226 -10.79 11.19 -26.38
CA GLN A 226 -10.84 11.80 -25.06
C GLN A 226 -11.45 10.80 -24.05
N ILE A 227 -10.79 10.65 -22.90
CA ILE A 227 -11.30 9.90 -21.76
C ILE A 227 -11.80 10.86 -20.67
N GLN A 228 -13.02 10.65 -20.21
CA GLN A 228 -13.65 11.42 -19.14
C GLN A 228 -14.05 10.47 -18.00
N ALA A 229 -13.79 10.87 -16.76
CA ALA A 229 -14.11 10.06 -15.58
C ALA A 229 -15.00 10.82 -14.60
N HIS A 230 -16.12 10.18 -14.25
CA HIS A 230 -17.07 10.68 -13.26
C HIS A 230 -17.09 9.74 -12.07
N TRP A 231 -16.48 10.19 -10.98
CA TRP A 231 -16.44 9.46 -9.72
C TRP A 231 -17.79 9.54 -9.00
N SER A 232 -18.27 8.39 -8.52
CA SER A 232 -19.46 8.36 -7.67
C SER A 232 -19.17 8.99 -6.31
N ASN A 233 -20.13 9.77 -5.80
CA ASN A 233 -20.11 10.28 -4.43
C ASN A 233 -20.63 9.24 -3.42
N ILE A 234 -21.31 8.20 -3.91
CA ILE A 234 -21.76 7.06 -3.11
C ILE A 234 -20.68 5.98 -3.21
N ASN A 235 -19.94 5.81 -2.11
CA ASN A 235 -18.88 4.81 -2.00
C ASN A 235 -19.13 3.99 -0.73
N ASP A 236 -18.95 2.68 -0.84
CA ASP A 236 -18.81 1.81 0.32
C ASP A 236 -17.38 1.94 0.89
N VAL A 237 -17.16 1.49 2.12
CA VAL A 237 -15.86 1.48 2.79
C VAL A 237 -14.83 0.65 2.01
N TYR A 238 -15.30 -0.35 1.25
CA TYR A 238 -14.47 -1.29 0.50
C TYR A 238 -14.75 -1.31 -1.01
N GLU A 239 -15.67 -0.47 -1.50
CA GLU A 239 -16.01 -0.40 -2.91
C GLU A 239 -16.25 1.04 -3.35
N SER A 240 -15.65 1.43 -4.47
CA SER A 240 -15.88 2.75 -5.08
C SER A 240 -16.16 2.58 -6.56
N SER A 241 -17.04 3.40 -7.12
CA SER A 241 -17.39 3.32 -8.53
C SER A 241 -16.97 4.58 -9.28
N VAL A 242 -16.49 4.37 -10.52
CA VAL A 242 -16.20 5.44 -11.47
C VAL A 242 -16.77 5.08 -12.82
N LYS A 243 -17.50 6.03 -13.41
CA LYS A 243 -18.00 5.93 -14.77
C LYS A 243 -16.98 6.56 -15.70
N VAL A 244 -16.41 5.75 -16.58
CA VAL A 244 -15.44 6.17 -17.59
C VAL A 244 -16.15 6.25 -18.94
N LEU A 245 -15.98 7.37 -19.62
CA LEU A 245 -16.54 7.65 -20.94
C LEU A 245 -15.38 7.90 -21.91
N ILE A 246 -15.39 7.22 -23.05
CA ILE A 246 -14.43 7.42 -24.14
C ILE A 246 -15.19 7.98 -25.34
N THR A 247 -14.76 9.13 -25.83
CA THR A 247 -15.42 9.90 -26.89
C THR A 247 -14.40 10.54 -27.82
N SER A 248 -14.76 10.69 -29.10
CA SER A 248 -13.98 11.51 -30.03
C SER A 248 -14.68 12.84 -30.24
N GLN A 249 -14.00 13.93 -29.88
CA GLN A 249 -14.56 15.27 -29.92
C GLN A 249 -14.97 15.63 -31.35
N GLY A 250 -16.16 16.21 -31.52
CA GLY A 250 -16.69 16.61 -32.84
C GLY A 250 -17.31 15.48 -33.68
N TYR A 251 -17.13 14.22 -33.28
CA TYR A 251 -17.73 13.05 -33.95
C TYR A 251 -18.79 12.33 -33.11
N GLU A 252 -19.24 12.92 -32.00
CA GLU A 252 -20.14 12.32 -31.01
C GLU A 252 -21.49 11.86 -31.59
N GLN A 253 -21.98 12.54 -32.63
CA GLN A 253 -23.24 12.19 -33.31
C GLN A 253 -23.09 10.96 -34.22
N ILE A 254 -21.89 10.72 -34.73
CA ILE A 254 -21.59 9.66 -35.71
C ILE A 254 -21.00 8.44 -35.00
N CYS A 255 -20.14 8.67 -34.01
CA CYS A 255 -19.39 7.66 -33.28
C CYS A 255 -19.97 7.50 -31.87
N LYS A 256 -20.56 6.33 -31.59
CA LYS A 256 -21.08 6.03 -30.25
C LYS A 256 -19.96 6.03 -29.22
N SER A 257 -20.15 6.76 -28.12
CA SER A 257 -19.24 6.77 -26.98
C SER A 257 -19.18 5.40 -26.31
N ILE A 258 -17.98 4.95 -25.92
CA ILE A 258 -17.82 3.77 -25.05
C ILE A 258 -18.03 4.21 -23.60
N GLN A 259 -18.92 3.52 -22.91
CA GLN A 259 -19.22 3.76 -21.50
C GLN A 259 -18.87 2.53 -20.67
N LEU A 260 -18.01 2.72 -19.68
CA LEU A 260 -17.53 1.69 -18.77
C LEU A 260 -17.85 2.10 -17.33
N GLN A 261 -18.31 1.16 -16.51
CA GLN A 261 -18.46 1.36 -15.07
C GLN A 261 -17.42 0.51 -14.35
N LEU A 262 -16.44 1.16 -13.74
CA LEU A 262 -15.39 0.50 -12.97
C LEU A 262 -15.80 0.52 -11.50
N ASN A 263 -16.01 -0.67 -10.94
CA ASN A 263 -16.25 -0.90 -9.52
C ASN A 263 -14.93 -1.38 -8.89
N ILE A 264 -14.28 -0.50 -8.15
CA ILE A 264 -12.98 -0.69 -7.53
C ILE A 264 -13.19 -1.27 -6.14
N GLY A 265 -12.80 -2.54 -5.95
CA GLY A 265 -12.87 -3.25 -4.68
C GLY A 265 -11.55 -3.21 -3.89
N VAL A 266 -11.35 -4.18 -3.01
CA VAL A 266 -10.14 -4.28 -2.18
C VAL A 266 -8.93 -4.82 -2.95
N GLU A 267 -9.14 -5.84 -3.79
CA GLU A 267 -8.04 -6.55 -4.48
C GLU A 267 -8.21 -6.63 -6.01
N GLN A 268 -9.36 -6.19 -6.51
CA GLN A 268 -9.72 -6.32 -7.92
C GLN A 268 -10.60 -5.14 -8.36
N ILE A 269 -10.59 -4.88 -9.67
CA ILE A 269 -11.44 -3.89 -10.31
C ILE A 269 -12.40 -4.62 -11.25
N ARG A 270 -13.69 -4.50 -11.01
CA ARG A 270 -14.72 -5.04 -11.91
C ARG A 270 -15.17 -3.97 -12.89
N VAL A 271 -14.94 -4.19 -14.17
CA VAL A 271 -15.38 -3.33 -15.26
C VAL A 271 -16.68 -3.88 -15.83
N VAL A 272 -17.72 -3.06 -15.85
CA VAL A 272 -19.02 -3.39 -16.43
C VAL A 272 -19.23 -2.56 -17.68
N HIS A 273 -19.42 -3.23 -18.82
CA HIS A 273 -19.76 -2.61 -20.09
C HIS A 273 -21.26 -2.31 -20.16
N ARG A 274 -21.63 -1.38 -21.05
CA ARG A 274 -23.03 -1.04 -21.30
C ARG A 274 -23.87 -2.21 -21.82
N ASP A 275 -23.25 -3.18 -22.49
CA ASP A 275 -23.92 -4.40 -22.99
C ASP A 275 -24.06 -5.49 -21.91
N GLY A 276 -23.63 -5.22 -20.68
CA GLY A 276 -23.72 -6.13 -19.54
C GLY A 276 -22.51 -7.06 -19.38
N ARG A 277 -21.51 -7.00 -20.26
CA ARG A 277 -20.26 -7.77 -20.09
C ARG A 277 -19.51 -7.27 -18.86
N VAL A 278 -18.98 -8.21 -18.07
CA VAL A 278 -18.20 -7.92 -16.87
C VAL A 278 -16.80 -8.49 -17.03
N ILE A 279 -15.80 -7.64 -16.85
CA ILE A 279 -14.38 -8.00 -16.86
C ILE A 279 -13.84 -7.74 -15.47
N THR A 280 -13.02 -8.66 -14.95
CA THR A 280 -12.37 -8.49 -13.65
C THR A 280 -10.88 -8.34 -13.87
N LEU A 281 -10.34 -7.22 -13.43
CA LEU A 281 -8.92 -6.89 -13.49
C LEU A 281 -8.30 -7.05 -12.10
N SER A 282 -7.03 -7.42 -12.04
CA SER A 282 -6.27 -7.55 -10.81
C SER A 282 -5.93 -6.18 -10.19
N HIS A 283 -5.15 -6.19 -9.11
CA HIS A 283 -4.63 -4.97 -8.45
C HIS A 283 -3.44 -4.34 -9.19
N GLN A 284 -2.97 -4.95 -10.28
CA GLN A 284 -1.83 -4.46 -11.07
C GLN A 284 -2.25 -3.29 -11.97
N GLU A 285 -1.47 -2.20 -11.99
CA GLU A 285 -1.78 -1.01 -12.81
C GLU A 285 -1.78 -1.30 -14.29
N GLN A 286 -0.84 -2.14 -14.71
CA GLN A 286 -0.56 -2.40 -16.11
C GLN A 286 -1.79 -3.00 -16.79
N GLU A 287 -2.49 -3.93 -16.12
CA GLU A 287 -3.73 -4.51 -16.64
C GLU A 287 -4.81 -3.46 -16.89
N LEU A 288 -5.01 -2.52 -15.95
CA LEU A 288 -6.00 -1.45 -16.12
C LEU A 288 -5.59 -0.49 -17.24
N GLN A 289 -4.31 -0.15 -17.31
CA GLN A 289 -3.79 0.74 -18.34
C GLN A 289 -3.95 0.13 -19.73
N ASP A 290 -3.55 -1.13 -19.90
CA ASP A 290 -3.62 -1.85 -21.17
C ASP A 290 -5.08 -2.09 -21.58
N PHE A 291 -5.95 -2.38 -20.60
CA PHE A 291 -7.38 -2.46 -20.83
C PHE A 291 -7.97 -1.13 -21.32
N LEU A 292 -7.68 0.00 -20.66
CA LEU A 292 -8.21 1.29 -21.09
C LEU A 292 -7.67 1.70 -22.47
N LEU A 293 -6.39 1.45 -22.74
CA LEU A 293 -5.79 1.65 -24.06
C LEU A 293 -6.48 0.80 -25.13
N SER A 294 -6.83 -0.46 -24.81
CA SER A 294 -7.54 -1.31 -25.76
C SER A 294 -8.93 -0.78 -26.11
N GLN A 295 -9.66 -0.28 -25.11
CA GLN A 295 -10.96 0.36 -25.33
C GLN A 295 -10.84 1.65 -26.15
N MET A 296 -9.79 2.44 -25.92
CA MET A 296 -9.55 3.67 -26.68
C MET A 296 -9.28 3.39 -28.16
N SER A 297 -8.43 2.43 -28.52
CA SER A 297 -8.21 2.18 -29.95
C SER A 297 -9.37 1.43 -30.61
N GLN A 298 -10.14 0.61 -29.87
CA GLN A 298 -11.40 0.06 -30.40
C GLN A 298 -12.37 1.17 -30.79
N HIS A 299 -12.47 2.21 -29.96
CA HIS A 299 -13.26 3.39 -30.27
C HIS A 299 -12.78 4.08 -31.56
N GLN A 300 -11.47 4.23 -31.77
CA GLN A 300 -10.92 4.82 -33.00
C GLN A 300 -11.26 4.00 -34.25
N VAL A 301 -11.11 2.67 -34.22
CA VAL A 301 -11.44 1.82 -35.38
C VAL A 301 -12.94 1.85 -35.67
N HIS A 302 -13.79 1.84 -34.62
CA HIS A 302 -15.22 2.03 -34.78
C HIS A 302 -15.57 3.42 -35.34
N ALA A 303 -14.83 4.47 -34.96
CA ALA A 303 -15.02 5.80 -35.50
C ALA A 303 -14.73 5.84 -37.01
N VAL A 304 -13.61 5.26 -37.45
CA VAL A 304 -13.29 5.10 -38.88
C VAL A 304 -14.39 4.33 -39.62
N GLN A 305 -14.94 3.28 -39.01
CA GLN A 305 -16.04 2.51 -39.59
C GLN A 305 -17.30 3.35 -39.82
N GLN A 306 -17.70 4.18 -38.83
CA GLN A 306 -18.89 5.02 -38.96
C GLN A 306 -18.66 6.16 -39.95
N LEU A 307 -17.47 6.77 -39.93
CA LEU A 307 -17.08 7.80 -40.89
C LEU A 307 -17.11 7.27 -42.32
N ALA A 308 -16.57 6.08 -42.57
CA ALA A 308 -16.61 5.45 -43.88
C ALA A 308 -18.07 5.32 -44.39
N LYS A 309 -18.98 4.85 -43.53
CA LYS A 309 -20.40 4.72 -43.88
C LYS A 309 -21.06 6.06 -44.21
N VAL A 310 -20.79 7.10 -43.43
CA VAL A 310 -21.35 8.45 -43.66
C VAL A 310 -20.80 9.07 -44.95
N MET A 311 -19.53 8.80 -45.27
CA MET A 311 -18.87 9.27 -46.49
C MET A 311 -19.20 8.43 -47.75
N GLY A 312 -20.04 7.40 -47.63
CA GLY A 312 -20.40 6.51 -48.73
C GLY A 312 -19.34 5.46 -49.10
N TRP A 313 -18.28 5.32 -48.30
CA TRP A 313 -17.25 4.30 -48.48
C TRP A 313 -17.75 2.93 -48.02
N HIS A 314 -17.26 1.88 -48.66
CA HIS A 314 -17.64 0.50 -48.35
C HIS A 314 -16.67 -0.11 -47.34
N VAL A 315 -17.19 -0.61 -46.21
CA VAL A 315 -16.39 -1.38 -45.25
C VAL A 315 -16.24 -2.80 -45.78
N LEU A 316 -15.04 -3.16 -46.25
CA LEU A 316 -14.73 -4.47 -46.81
C LEU A 316 -14.46 -5.53 -45.73
N SER A 317 -13.74 -5.13 -44.67
CA SER A 317 -13.38 -6.00 -43.57
C SER A 317 -13.29 -5.21 -42.27
N PHE A 318 -13.72 -5.82 -41.17
CA PHE A 318 -13.56 -5.30 -39.82
C PHE A 318 -13.33 -6.49 -38.88
N SER A 319 -12.24 -6.46 -38.12
CA SER A 319 -11.93 -7.48 -37.14
C SER A 319 -11.42 -6.86 -35.85
N ASN A 320 -11.87 -7.41 -34.72
CA ASN A 320 -11.32 -7.14 -33.39
C ASN A 320 -10.29 -8.18 -32.95
N HIS A 321 -9.90 -9.07 -33.88
CA HIS A 321 -8.83 -10.04 -33.70
C HIS A 321 -7.97 -10.14 -34.97
N VAL A 322 -6.69 -9.84 -34.85
CA VAL A 322 -5.76 -9.95 -35.98
C VAL A 322 -4.79 -11.09 -35.71
N GLY A 323 -5.28 -12.33 -35.60
CA GLY A 323 -4.56 -13.62 -35.74
C GLY A 323 -3.22 -13.86 -35.03
N LEU A 324 -2.70 -12.92 -34.25
CA LEU A 324 -1.41 -12.97 -33.58
C LEU A 324 -1.67 -13.33 -32.11
N GLY A 325 -1.75 -14.63 -31.82
CA GLY A 325 -1.93 -15.15 -30.47
C GLY A 325 -3.34 -15.63 -30.12
N PRO A 326 -3.55 -16.07 -28.86
CA PRO A 326 -4.84 -16.57 -28.40
C PRO A 326 -5.94 -15.50 -28.49
N VAL A 327 -7.15 -15.93 -28.83
CA VAL A 327 -8.32 -15.05 -28.93
C VAL A 327 -8.76 -14.65 -27.52
N GLU A 328 -8.33 -13.47 -27.07
CA GLU A 328 -8.77 -12.91 -25.80
C GLU A 328 -10.18 -12.31 -25.92
N SER A 329 -10.98 -12.43 -24.86
CA SER A 329 -12.37 -11.90 -24.82
C SER A 329 -12.49 -10.40 -25.09
N ILE A 330 -11.38 -9.67 -24.94
CA ILE A 330 -11.24 -8.22 -25.10
C ILE A 330 -10.72 -7.79 -26.49
N GLY A 331 -10.22 -8.71 -27.32
CA GLY A 331 -9.57 -8.37 -28.59
C GLY A 331 -8.09 -8.05 -28.44
N ASN A 332 -7.25 -8.63 -29.30
CA ASN A 332 -5.78 -8.47 -29.30
C ASN A 332 -5.28 -7.43 -30.30
N ALA A 333 -6.07 -7.14 -31.34
CA ALA A 333 -5.81 -6.07 -32.29
C ALA A 333 -7.09 -5.74 -33.05
N SER A 334 -7.26 -4.48 -33.46
CA SER A 334 -8.41 -4.06 -34.27
C SER A 334 -7.93 -3.66 -35.66
N ALA A 335 -8.55 -4.20 -36.70
CA ALA A 335 -8.23 -3.87 -38.09
C ALA A 335 -9.50 -3.55 -38.89
N ILE A 336 -9.38 -2.62 -39.82
CA ILE A 336 -10.45 -2.23 -40.73
C ILE A 336 -9.90 -2.00 -42.13
N THR A 337 -10.63 -2.46 -43.13
CA THR A 337 -10.35 -2.18 -44.54
C THR A 337 -11.59 -1.55 -45.16
N VAL A 338 -11.42 -0.39 -45.77
CA VAL A 338 -12.47 0.39 -46.43
C VAL A 338 -12.10 0.67 -47.88
N ALA A 339 -13.09 0.72 -48.77
CA ALA A 339 -12.93 1.06 -50.18
C ALA A 339 -13.75 2.30 -50.55
N SER A 340 -13.25 3.06 -51.53
CA SER A 340 -13.93 4.23 -52.05
C SER A 340 -15.29 3.84 -52.68
N PRO A 341 -16.24 4.78 -52.77
CA PRO A 341 -17.56 4.51 -53.35
C PRO A 341 -17.50 3.95 -54.79
N ASN A 342 -16.44 4.32 -55.53
CA ASN A 342 -16.21 3.91 -56.92
C ASN A 342 -15.34 2.64 -57.03
N GLY A 343 -14.75 2.17 -55.93
CA GLY A 343 -13.87 1.00 -55.90
C GLY A 343 -12.40 1.26 -56.27
N ASP A 344 -12.06 2.48 -56.70
CA ASP A 344 -10.71 2.83 -57.19
C ASP A 344 -9.62 2.84 -56.11
N TYR A 345 -9.98 3.02 -54.84
CA TYR A 345 -9.05 3.14 -53.74
C TYR A 345 -9.48 2.28 -52.56
N ALA A 346 -8.51 1.64 -51.89
CA ALA A 346 -8.72 0.92 -50.65
C ALA A 346 -7.73 1.40 -49.58
N ILE A 347 -8.22 1.59 -48.37
CA ILE A 347 -7.43 1.96 -47.19
C ILE A 347 -7.59 0.84 -46.17
N SER A 348 -6.46 0.34 -45.67
CA SER A 348 -6.43 -0.64 -44.58
C SER A 348 -5.67 -0.06 -43.40
N GLY A 349 -6.26 -0.12 -42.22
CA GLY A 349 -5.68 0.31 -40.96
C GLY A 349 -5.73 -0.80 -39.93
N SER A 350 -4.66 -0.95 -39.15
CA SER A 350 -4.62 -1.87 -38.02
C SER A 350 -4.03 -1.17 -36.81
N VAL A 351 -4.62 -1.44 -35.64
CA VAL A 351 -4.15 -0.96 -34.35
C VAL A 351 -3.89 -2.18 -33.48
N PHE A 352 -2.64 -2.32 -33.04
CA PHE A 352 -2.21 -3.42 -32.19
C PHE A 352 -2.22 -3.01 -30.72
N TYR A 353 -2.72 -3.89 -29.86
CA TYR A 353 -2.64 -3.74 -28.41
C TYR A 353 -1.52 -4.65 -27.93
N CYS A 354 -0.46 -4.08 -27.35
CA CYS A 354 0.64 -4.87 -26.83
C CYS A 354 0.25 -5.40 -25.44
N THR A 355 -0.39 -6.57 -25.37
CA THR A 355 -0.37 -7.41 -24.16
C THR A 355 0.83 -8.35 -24.29
N CYS A 356 1.89 -8.08 -23.52
CA CYS A 356 3.04 -8.97 -23.31
C CYS A 356 3.77 -9.49 -24.57
N MET A 357 4.70 -8.70 -25.14
CA MET A 357 5.97 -9.30 -25.53
C MET A 357 6.84 -9.40 -24.28
N GLU A 358 6.80 -10.55 -23.60
CA GLU A 358 8.01 -10.98 -22.88
C GLU A 358 9.07 -11.26 -23.96
N GLU A 359 10.23 -10.64 -23.78
CA GLU A 359 11.44 -10.92 -24.55
C GLU A 359 11.71 -12.43 -24.54
N THR A 360 11.77 -13.04 -25.73
CA THR A 360 12.51 -14.29 -25.95
C THR A 360 13.93 -13.98 -26.40
#